data_AF-A0A9W4SRV8-F1
#
_entry.id   AF-A0A9W4SRV8-F1
#
_cell.length_a   1.000
_cell.length_b   1.000
_cell.length_c   1.000
_cell.angle_alpha   90.00
_cell.angle_beta   90.00
_cell.angle_gamma   90.00
#
_symmetry.space_group_name_H-M   'P 1'
#
loop_
_entity.id
_entity.type
_entity.pdbx_description
1 polymer ?
#
loop_
_entity_poly.entity_id
_entity_poly.type
_entity_poly.pdbx_seq_one_letter_code
_entity_poly.pdbx_strand_id
1 'polypeptide(L)'
;MVFFDIRISNNASIPKFWSKVKSIHAIGKDSRGSIMNINLIQMECIKAYSIRGYHAEKKPYLYIIAPNRDERFTALDIISSYNSKVDLECKIETASYDTGTYYCKIAKEHRISFSG
;
A
#
# COMPACT_ATOMS: atom_id res chain seq x y z
N MET A 1 9.40 9.70 -8.92
CA MET A 1 9.07 8.95 -7.69
C MET A 1 7.58 8.66 -7.67
N VAL A 2 7.20 7.41 -7.42
CA VAL A 2 5.81 6.97 -7.37
C VAL A 2 5.58 6.16 -6.10
N PHE A 3 4.34 6.05 -5.64
CA PHE A 3 4.05 5.42 -4.36
C PHE A 3 2.70 4.72 -4.35
N PHE A 4 2.50 3.91 -3.31
CA PHE A 4 1.22 3.34 -2.93
C PHE A 4 1.20 3.07 -1.42
N ASP A 5 0.00 2.95 -0.86
CA ASP A 5 -0.18 2.71 0.56
C ASP A 5 -0.63 1.26 0.79
N ILE A 6 -0.22 0.70 1.93
CA ILE A 6 -0.74 -0.56 2.45
C ILE A 6 -1.37 -0.28 3.80
N ARG A 7 -2.63 -0.65 3.99
CA ARG A 7 -3.29 -0.46 5.29
C ARG A 7 -2.70 -1.43 6.31
N ILE A 8 -2.32 -0.90 7.47
CA ILE A 8 -1.91 -1.73 8.61
C ILE A 8 -3.18 -2.27 9.27
N SER A 9 -3.24 -3.59 9.47
CA SER A 9 -4.37 -4.21 10.16
C SER A 9 -4.51 -3.65 11.58
N ASN A 10 -5.75 -3.43 12.03
CA ASN A 10 -6.05 -2.75 13.30
C ASN A 10 -5.37 -3.42 14.52
N ASN A 11 -5.14 -4.74 14.46
CA ASN A 11 -4.57 -5.52 15.57
C ASN A 11 -3.09 -5.86 15.36
N ALA A 12 -2.47 -5.39 14.28
CA ALA A 12 -1.09 -5.72 13.94
C ALA A 12 -0.10 -4.74 14.59
N SER A 13 0.95 -5.28 15.18
CA SER A 13 2.13 -4.50 15.57
C SER A 13 2.83 -3.96 14.31
N ILE A 14 3.08 -2.64 14.26
CA ILE A 14 3.70 -1.97 13.10
C ILE A 14 5.04 -2.64 12.70
N PRO A 15 6.00 -2.89 13.61
CA PRO A 15 7.24 -3.60 13.27
C PRO A 15 7.01 -5.00 12.68
N LYS A 16 6.06 -5.77 13.24
CA LYS A 16 5.75 -7.12 12.72
C LYS A 16 5.14 -7.04 11.33
N PHE A 17 4.21 -6.10 11.11
CA PHE A 17 3.57 -5.89 9.83
C PHE A 17 4.58 -5.43 8.76
N TRP A 18 5.48 -4.51 9.13
CA TRP A 18 6.58 -4.08 8.27
C TRP A 18 7.45 -5.24 7.82
N SER A 19 7.90 -6.07 8.78
CA SER A 19 8.72 -7.24 8.50
C SER A 19 8.00 -8.22 7.57
N LYS A 20 6.69 -8.43 7.77
CA LYS A 20 5.84 -9.25 6.89
C LYS A 20 5.79 -8.71 5.46
N VAL A 21 5.58 -7.40 5.26
CA VAL A 21 5.54 -6.83 3.90
C VAL A 21 6.92 -6.95 3.25
N LYS A 22 7.99 -6.64 3.98
CA LYS A 22 9.36 -6.77 3.48
C LYS A 22 9.70 -8.22 3.08
N SER A 23 9.27 -9.21 3.86
CA SER A 23 9.50 -10.62 3.53
C SER A 23 8.73 -11.05 2.29
N ILE A 24 7.45 -10.67 2.16
CA ILE A 24 6.64 -10.92 0.96
C ILE A 24 7.32 -10.33 -0.28
N HIS A 25 7.83 -9.11 -0.19
CA HIS A 25 8.55 -8.45 -1.27
C HIS A 25 9.91 -9.08 -1.59
N ALA A 26 10.62 -9.59 -0.59
CA ALA A 26 11.94 -10.22 -0.78
C ALA A 26 11.87 -11.60 -1.45
N ILE A 27 10.86 -12.41 -1.13
CA ILE A 27 10.70 -13.77 -1.67
C ILE A 27 9.71 -13.83 -2.85
N GLY A 28 8.87 -12.80 -2.97
CA GLY A 28 7.80 -12.74 -3.93
C GLY A 28 8.31 -12.60 -5.36
N LYS A 29 7.58 -13.23 -6.27
CA LYS A 29 7.76 -13.05 -7.71
C LYS A 29 6.52 -12.36 -8.27
N ASP A 30 6.74 -11.45 -9.20
CA ASP A 30 5.65 -10.91 -10.01
C ASP A 30 5.05 -12.02 -10.90
N SER A 31 3.96 -11.70 -11.60
CA SER A 31 3.29 -12.57 -12.57
C SER A 31 4.21 -13.06 -13.70
N ARG A 32 5.35 -12.41 -13.92
CA ARG A 32 6.36 -12.77 -14.94
C ARG A 32 7.54 -13.55 -14.34
N GLY A 33 7.53 -13.83 -13.04
CA GLY A 33 8.59 -14.55 -12.35
C GLY A 33 9.76 -13.68 -11.88
N SER A 34 9.67 -12.36 -12.04
CA SER A 34 10.71 -11.40 -11.68
C SER A 34 10.75 -11.17 -10.17
N ILE A 35 11.95 -11.12 -9.61
CA ILE A 35 12.19 -10.80 -8.20
C ILE A 35 12.46 -9.31 -8.10
N MET A 36 11.80 -8.64 -7.15
CA MET A 36 12.04 -7.22 -6.90
C MET A 36 13.32 -7.01 -6.11
N ASN A 37 14.14 -6.02 -6.52
CA ASN A 37 15.23 -5.56 -5.68
C ASN A 37 14.68 -4.68 -4.54
N ILE A 38 14.56 -5.25 -3.34
CA ILE A 38 13.98 -4.56 -2.18
C ILE A 38 14.74 -3.30 -1.78
N ASN A 39 16.02 -3.16 -2.16
CA ASN A 39 16.83 -1.99 -1.82
C ASN A 39 16.42 -0.75 -2.63
N LEU A 40 15.63 -0.92 -3.69
CA LEU A 40 15.11 0.18 -4.50
C LEU A 40 13.86 0.82 -3.90
N ILE A 41 13.14 0.12 -3.04
CA ILE A 41 11.93 0.65 -2.42
C ILE A 41 12.23 1.19 -1.02
N GLN A 42 11.67 2.36 -0.73
CA GLN A 42 11.61 2.91 0.62
C GLN A 42 10.22 2.66 1.19
N MET A 43 10.17 2.46 2.49
CA MET A 43 8.93 2.24 3.22
C MET A 43 8.89 3.26 4.35
N GLU A 44 7.71 3.76 4.68
CA GLU A 44 7.49 4.70 5.79
C GLU A 44 6.13 4.42 6.45
N CYS A 45 5.97 4.73 7.73
CA CYS A 45 4.67 4.62 8.40
C CYS A 45 4.00 6.00 8.46
N ILE A 46 2.78 6.10 7.93
CA ILE A 46 2.00 7.35 7.92
C ILE A 46 0.62 7.12 8.56
N LYS A 47 -0.04 8.20 8.97
CA LYS A 47 -1.46 8.18 9.35
C LYS A 47 -2.27 8.93 8.30
N ALA A 48 -3.24 8.27 7.67
CA ALA A 48 -4.06 8.85 6.62
C ALA A 48 -5.53 8.49 6.79
N TYR A 49 -6.43 9.27 6.19
CA TYR A 49 -7.84 8.91 6.14
C TYR A 49 -8.04 7.68 5.24
N SER A 50 -9.01 6.85 5.62
CA SER A 50 -9.36 5.69 4.81
C SER A 50 -9.83 6.12 3.42
N ILE A 51 -9.27 5.46 2.41
CA ILE A 51 -9.67 5.68 1.02
C ILE A 51 -11.08 5.14 0.81
N ARG A 52 -11.40 3.98 1.39
CA ARG A 52 -12.73 3.36 1.33
C ARG A 52 -13.54 3.71 2.57
N GLY A 53 -14.79 4.14 2.35
CA GLY A 53 -15.74 4.51 3.40
C GLY A 53 -15.47 5.87 4.06
N TYR A 54 -16.48 6.42 4.71
CA TYR A 54 -16.35 7.60 5.56
C TYR A 54 -15.82 7.15 6.94
N HIS A 55 -14.59 7.51 7.24
CA HIS A 55 -13.99 7.30 8.55
C HIS A 55 -13.50 8.65 9.08
N ALA A 56 -14.01 9.05 10.25
CA ALA A 56 -13.64 10.31 10.90
C ALA A 56 -12.19 10.31 11.42
N GLU A 57 -11.58 9.13 11.53
CA GLU A 57 -10.25 8.95 12.10
C GLU A 57 -9.21 8.55 11.05
N LYS A 58 -7.98 9.04 11.23
CA LYS A 58 -6.83 8.62 10.44
C LYS A 58 -6.38 7.22 10.90
N LYS A 59 -6.20 6.31 9.96
CA LYS A 59 -5.67 4.95 10.18
C LYS A 59 -4.19 4.88 9.83
N PRO A 60 -3.43 3.96 10.44
CA PRO A 60 -2.04 3.75 10.09
C PRO A 60 -1.89 3.02 8.74
N TYR A 61 -0.98 3.52 7.92
CA TYR A 61 -0.60 2.97 6.62
C TYR A 61 0.91 2.83 6.50
N LEU A 62 1.33 1.85 5.73
CA LEU A 62 2.67 1.68 5.25
C LEU A 62 2.77 2.29 3.86
N TYR A 63 3.49 3.40 3.76
CA TYR A 63 3.76 4.16 2.55
C TYR A 63 4.95 3.54 1.82
N ILE A 64 4.73 2.99 0.64
CA ILE A 64 5.78 2.35 -0.16
C ILE A 64 6.14 3.26 -1.32
N ILE A 65 7.40 3.68 -1.33
CA ILE A 65 7.99 4.60 -2.29
C ILE A 65 8.85 3.79 -3.24
N ALA A 66 8.59 3.94 -4.54
CA ALA A 66 9.35 3.32 -5.61
C ALA A 66 9.96 4.39 -6.54
N PRO A 67 11.12 4.10 -7.15
CA PRO A 67 11.83 5.06 -7.99
C PRO A 67 11.04 5.36 -9.28
N ASN A 68 10.42 4.33 -9.86
CA ASN A 68 9.70 4.40 -11.13
C ASN A 68 8.38 3.58 -11.10
N ARG A 69 7.59 3.71 -12.17
CA ARG A 69 6.29 3.02 -12.28
C ARG A 69 6.43 1.50 -12.32
N ASP A 70 7.47 0.98 -12.94
CA ASP A 70 7.68 -0.46 -13.11
C ASP A 70 7.91 -1.13 -11.76
N GLU A 71 8.78 -0.58 -10.90
CA GLU A 71 9.01 -1.16 -9.57
C GLU A 71 7.80 -1.05 -8.67
N ARG A 72 7.01 0.02 -8.81
CA ARG A 72 5.73 0.11 -8.13
C ARG A 72 4.77 -0.99 -8.61
N PHE A 73 4.69 -1.22 -9.92
CA PHE A 73 3.84 -2.26 -10.48
C PHE A 73 4.27 -3.64 -10.02
N THR A 74 5.57 -3.96 -10.09
CA THR A 74 6.16 -5.21 -9.59
C THR A 74 5.85 -5.39 -8.10
N ALA A 75 6.05 -4.36 -7.27
CA ALA A 75 5.76 -4.41 -5.84
C ALA A 75 4.27 -4.69 -5.55
N LEU A 76 3.36 -4.06 -6.30
CA LEU A 76 1.92 -4.27 -6.18
C LEU A 76 1.50 -5.67 -6.66
N ASP A 77 2.06 -6.13 -7.76
CA ASP A 77 1.75 -7.44 -8.35
C ASP A 77 2.20 -8.58 -7.42
N ILE A 78 3.35 -8.45 -6.77
CA ILE A 78 3.79 -9.38 -5.72
C ILE A 78 2.77 -9.46 -4.57
N ILE A 79 2.26 -8.32 -4.10
CA ILE A 79 1.23 -8.30 -3.04
C ILE A 79 -0.09 -8.92 -3.54
N SER A 80 -0.47 -8.65 -4.79
CA SER A 80 -1.65 -9.25 -5.41
C SER A 80 -1.52 -10.78 -5.49
N SER A 81 -0.37 -11.28 -5.93
CA SER A 81 -0.01 -12.70 -6.00
C SER A 81 0.03 -13.37 -4.63
N TYR A 82 0.48 -12.65 -3.59
CA TYR A 82 0.36 -13.12 -2.21
C TYR A 82 -1.11 -13.24 -1.79
N ASN A 83 -1.91 -12.20 -2.02
CA ASN A 83 -3.32 -12.16 -1.65
C ASN A 83 -4.19 -13.23 -2.33
N SER A 84 -3.80 -13.73 -3.50
CA SER A 84 -4.53 -14.80 -4.20
C SER A 84 -4.32 -16.18 -3.58
N LYS A 85 -3.28 -16.35 -2.75
CA LYS A 85 -2.88 -17.64 -2.15
C LYS A 85 -3.20 -17.77 -0.67
N VAL A 86 -3.70 -16.71 -0.05
CA VAL A 86 -3.96 -16.67 1.41
C VAL A 86 -5.43 -16.44 1.71
N ASP A 87 -5.84 -16.86 2.91
CA ASP A 87 -7.18 -16.63 3.42
C ASP A 87 -7.51 -15.14 3.54
N LEU A 88 -8.80 -14.82 3.52
CA LEU A 88 -9.30 -13.44 3.52
C LEU A 88 -8.72 -12.60 4.66
N GLU A 89 -8.61 -13.17 5.87
CA GLU A 89 -8.07 -12.49 7.06
C GLU A 89 -6.57 -12.17 6.95
N CYS A 90 -5.84 -12.91 6.11
CA CYS A 90 -4.42 -12.72 5.88
C CYS A 90 -4.13 -11.71 4.76
N LYS A 91 -5.15 -11.33 3.98
CA LYS A 91 -4.99 -10.43 2.82
C LYS A 91 -4.53 -9.04 3.26
N ILE A 92 -3.70 -8.46 2.42
CA ILE A 92 -3.13 -7.13 2.59
C ILE A 92 -3.94 -6.16 1.75
N GLU A 93 -4.58 -5.19 2.39
CA GLU A 93 -5.30 -4.12 1.73
C GLU A 93 -4.31 -3.09 1.16
N THR A 94 -4.25 -2.98 -0.17
CA THR A 94 -3.44 -2.00 -0.88
C THR A 94 -4.28 -0.83 -1.38
N ALA A 95 -3.61 0.29 -1.55
CA ALA A 95 -4.15 1.57 -1.91
C ALA A 95 -3.18 2.22 -2.91
N SER A 96 -3.30 1.81 -4.17
CA SER A 96 -2.53 2.42 -5.25
C SER A 96 -3.29 3.63 -5.77
N TYR A 97 -2.63 4.78 -5.83
CA TYR A 97 -3.24 5.99 -6.37
C TYR A 97 -2.98 6.04 -7.88
N ASP A 98 -4.05 5.88 -8.65
CA ASP A 98 -4.15 6.56 -9.94
C ASP A 98 -4.41 8.06 -9.71
N THR A 99 -4.35 8.85 -10.78
CA THR A 99 -4.50 10.30 -10.71
C THR A 99 -5.81 10.71 -10.03
N GLY A 100 -6.90 9.95 -10.22
CA GLY A 100 -8.21 10.23 -9.62
C GLY A 100 -8.25 9.96 -8.11
N THR A 101 -7.67 8.85 -7.66
CA THR A 101 -7.64 8.47 -6.25
C THR A 101 -6.73 9.39 -5.43
N TYR A 102 -5.67 9.93 -6.06
CA TYR A 102 -4.79 10.93 -5.46
C TYR A 102 -5.55 12.21 -5.05
N TYR A 103 -6.37 12.76 -5.96
CA TYR A 103 -7.19 13.95 -5.65
C TYR A 103 -8.18 13.68 -4.51
N CYS A 104 -8.79 12.50 -4.47
CA CYS A 104 -9.69 12.10 -3.38
C CYS A 104 -8.99 12.05 -2.01
N LYS A 105 -7.73 11.60 -1.95
CA LYS A 105 -6.93 11.61 -0.71
C LYS A 105 -6.63 13.04 -0.27
N ILE A 106 -6.13 13.87 -1.20
CA ILE A 106 -5.76 15.26 -0.95
C ILE A 106 -6.96 16.07 -0.44
N ALA A 107 -8.11 15.97 -1.11
CA ALA A 107 -9.30 16.68 -0.67
C ALA A 107 -9.79 16.23 0.71
N LYS A 108 -9.76 14.93 1.03
CA LYS A 108 -10.06 14.42 2.39
C LYS A 108 -9.08 14.98 3.42
N GLU A 109 -7.80 15.07 3.09
CA GLU A 109 -6.75 15.58 3.96
C GLU A 109 -6.89 17.08 4.24
N HIS A 110 -7.32 17.85 3.23
CA HIS A 110 -7.61 19.27 3.35
C HIS A 110 -9.06 19.57 3.80
N ARG A 111 -9.87 18.55 4.11
CA ARG A 111 -11.31 18.68 4.41
C ARG A 111 -12.09 19.47 3.34
N ILE A 112 -11.63 19.42 2.09
CA ILE A 112 -12.30 20.06 0.98
C ILE A 112 -13.52 19.21 0.67
N SER A 113 -14.70 19.78 0.85
CA SER A 113 -15.95 19.19 0.39
C SER A 113 -15.93 19.15 -1.13
N PHE A 114 -15.96 17.95 -1.72
CA PHE A 114 -16.30 17.81 -3.13
C PHE A 114 -17.78 18.12 -3.29
N SER A 115 -18.09 19.39 -3.54
CA SER A 115 -19.39 19.83 -4.03
C SER A 115 -19.30 19.94 -5.56
N GLY A 116 -20.05 19.09 -6.27
CA GLY A 116 -20.32 19.20 -7.71
C GLY A 116 -19.37 18.40 -8.59
#